data_AF-A0A918KDM2-F1
#
_entry.id   AF-A0A918KDM2-F1
#
_cell.length_a   1.000
_cell.length_b   1.000
_cell.length_c   1.000
_cell.angle_alpha   90.00
_cell.angle_beta   90.00
_cell.angle_gamma   90.00
#
_symmetry.space_group_name_H-M   'P 1'
#
loop_
_entity.id
_entity.type
_entity.pdbx_description
1 polymer ?
#
loop_
_entity_poly.entity_id
_entity_poly.type
_entity_poly.pdbx_seq_one_letter_code
_entity_poly.pdbx_strand_id
1 'polypeptide(L)'
;MTSDKQFKKAVRALAAREGISYTAARRRLTAATEPPPAAPGPDAARYGWDGTAVAALRDVVGRRGTVPVRVVEADGAPSSAFRQGRRGVAEPTADGYVIHELPHRRMPAPDPAARVPVPYRAADGRVAVAALWPLVWRPRHDALWRWVHNGWAVERPGDLPDGPHPVRPSPHLPYEVRVFHVPYGILGGEHRGAVPNWLTWGWCSDPERARELADAMVAHRLSGPVDPHDVEAGYVRAQVWHHGTAGPGAAPGRIHQADAAPGRPVVPRPPLGSRPPGRPGPARPAPEPAWTHGGRPPALELKTWSAADGWVSHTWFPGGRDSAAVTAVLLRVGAGGRWAFAETWEPRRPDAWAGDWTQAGRAPVDHHPTMGTAERAARIEALRRAETDRLAAALAGRSQGALTAGQAAARLRAGGAEYRDFLRTGAACVAEALHRARRTARGAERLRLREALDALEERHEVADWVVDLTLDHLAADPDAHLTPEARAHRRRALQEYLAPDADAGRVPGPGAG
;
A
#
# COMPACT_ATOMS: atom_id res chain seq x y z
N MET A 1 -27.48 -8.36 -41.26
CA MET A 1 -27.70 -9.43 -40.27
C MET A 1 -26.94 -10.70 -40.71
N THR A 2 -25.62 -10.72 -40.51
CA THR A 2 -24.80 -11.92 -40.65
C THR A 2 -24.93 -12.71 -39.35
N SER A 3 -25.61 -13.84 -39.41
CA SER A 3 -26.15 -14.57 -38.27
C SER A 3 -25.05 -15.01 -37.29
N ASP A 4 -25.26 -14.76 -35.99
CA ASP A 4 -24.42 -15.22 -34.86
C ASP A 4 -24.03 -16.72 -34.96
N LYS A 5 -24.84 -17.53 -35.67
CA LYS A 5 -24.51 -18.93 -36.00
C LYS A 5 -23.29 -19.08 -36.92
N GLN A 6 -23.12 -18.20 -37.91
CA GLN A 6 -21.96 -18.20 -38.82
C GLN A 6 -20.68 -17.78 -38.09
N PHE A 7 -20.77 -16.77 -37.21
CA PHE A 7 -19.64 -16.34 -36.39
C PHE A 7 -19.18 -17.45 -35.44
N LYS A 8 -20.09 -18.09 -34.72
CA LYS A 8 -19.78 -19.23 -33.84
C LYS A 8 -19.14 -20.40 -34.62
N LYS A 9 -19.59 -20.68 -35.85
CA LYS A 9 -18.98 -21.71 -36.72
C LYS A 9 -17.55 -21.34 -37.11
N ALA A 10 -17.29 -20.09 -37.47
CA ALA A 10 -15.94 -19.60 -37.79
C ALA A 10 -15.00 -19.68 -36.57
N VAL A 11 -15.49 -19.34 -35.38
CA VAL A 11 -14.70 -19.44 -34.13
C VAL A 11 -14.31 -20.90 -33.83
N ARG A 12 -15.24 -21.85 -34.00
CA ARG A 12 -14.92 -23.29 -33.80
C ARG A 12 -13.90 -23.79 -34.82
N ALA A 13 -14.04 -23.39 -36.09
CA ALA A 13 -13.10 -23.78 -37.14
C ALA A 13 -11.69 -23.22 -36.88
N LEU A 14 -11.59 -21.96 -36.43
CA LEU A 14 -10.30 -21.35 -36.09
C LEU A 14 -9.64 -22.01 -34.86
N ALA A 15 -10.43 -22.29 -33.82
CA ALA A 15 -9.94 -22.99 -32.62
C ALA A 15 -9.37 -24.36 -32.96
N ALA A 16 -10.07 -25.14 -33.79
CA ALA A 16 -9.62 -26.46 -34.22
C ALA A 16 -8.37 -26.40 -35.12
N ARG A 17 -8.31 -25.45 -36.04
CA ARG A 17 -7.18 -25.29 -36.97
C ARG A 17 -5.88 -24.90 -36.25
N GLU A 18 -5.97 -24.10 -35.19
CA GLU A 18 -4.81 -23.52 -34.52
C GLU A 18 -4.50 -24.16 -33.15
N GLY A 19 -5.29 -25.16 -32.72
CA GLY A 19 -5.10 -25.82 -31.43
C GLY A 19 -5.27 -24.88 -30.23
N ILE A 20 -6.06 -23.81 -30.38
CA ILE A 20 -6.27 -22.78 -29.34
C ILE A 20 -7.67 -22.90 -28.74
N SER A 21 -7.86 -22.35 -27.53
CA SER A 21 -9.17 -22.35 -26.88
C SER A 21 -10.20 -21.54 -27.68
N TYR A 22 -11.48 -21.95 -27.58
CA TYR A 22 -12.60 -21.26 -28.24
C TYR A 22 -12.65 -19.77 -27.90
N THR A 23 -12.34 -19.39 -26.66
CA THR A 23 -12.31 -17.99 -26.21
C THR A 23 -11.17 -17.20 -26.85
N ALA A 24 -9.99 -17.81 -27.07
CA ALA A 24 -8.87 -17.19 -27.76
C ALA A 24 -9.17 -17.02 -29.27
N ALA A 25 -9.74 -18.05 -29.91
CA ALA A 25 -10.19 -17.98 -31.30
C ALA A 25 -11.27 -16.92 -31.52
N ARG A 26 -12.22 -16.79 -30.57
CA ARG A 26 -13.27 -15.75 -30.61
C ARG A 26 -12.67 -14.35 -30.59
N ARG A 27 -11.71 -14.10 -29.69
CA ARG A 27 -11.02 -12.81 -29.58
C ARG A 27 -10.27 -12.46 -30.86
N ARG A 28 -9.58 -13.42 -31.48
CA ARG A 28 -8.87 -13.21 -32.75
C ARG A 28 -9.81 -12.86 -33.90
N LEU A 29 -10.91 -13.60 -34.05
CA LEU A 29 -11.90 -13.32 -35.10
C LEU A 29 -12.59 -11.98 -34.88
N THR A 30 -12.92 -11.62 -33.64
CA THR A 30 -13.45 -10.29 -33.33
C THR A 30 -12.45 -9.19 -33.70
N ALA A 31 -11.17 -9.34 -33.33
CA ALA A 31 -10.12 -8.39 -33.68
C ALA A 31 -9.82 -8.30 -35.18
N ALA A 32 -10.08 -9.36 -35.95
CA ALA A 32 -9.86 -9.40 -37.41
C ALA A 32 -11.07 -8.89 -38.23
N THR A 33 -12.25 -8.74 -37.61
CA THR A 33 -13.46 -8.25 -38.28
C THR A 33 -13.65 -6.73 -38.07
N GLU A 34 -12.89 -6.13 -37.17
CA GLU A 34 -12.84 -4.68 -37.02
C GLU A 34 -11.88 -4.09 -38.06
N PRO A 35 -12.33 -3.13 -38.90
CA PRO A 35 -11.41 -2.39 -39.75
C PRO A 35 -10.38 -1.67 -38.87
N PRO A 36 -9.13 -1.50 -39.36
CA PRO A 36 -8.10 -0.81 -38.58
C PRO A 36 -8.64 0.56 -38.15
N PRO A 37 -8.53 0.92 -36.85
CA PRO A 37 -9.03 2.20 -36.39
C PRO A 37 -8.31 3.31 -37.14
N ALA A 38 -9.09 4.24 -37.70
CA ALA A 38 -8.58 5.50 -38.18
C ALA A 38 -7.76 6.18 -37.08
N ALA A 39 -6.72 6.93 -37.47
CA ALA A 39 -5.80 7.60 -36.55
C ALA A 39 -6.53 8.30 -35.38
N PRO A 40 -5.96 8.33 -34.16
CA PRO A 40 -6.64 8.84 -32.97
C PRO A 40 -6.84 10.36 -33.07
N GLY A 41 -7.99 10.76 -33.59
CA GLY A 41 -8.56 12.09 -33.45
C GLY A 41 -9.80 11.97 -32.56
N PRO A 42 -9.92 12.70 -31.45
CA PRO A 42 -11.09 12.60 -30.61
C PRO A 42 -12.26 13.38 -31.21
N ASP A 43 -13.46 12.81 -31.18
CA ASP A 43 -14.37 12.86 -30.02
C ASP A 43 -14.97 14.26 -29.74
N ALA A 44 -14.72 15.25 -30.61
CA ALA A 44 -15.43 16.55 -30.56
C ALA A 44 -16.95 16.36 -30.63
N ALA A 45 -17.42 15.45 -31.50
CA ALA A 45 -18.83 15.12 -31.61
C ALA A 45 -19.41 14.48 -30.34
N ARG A 46 -18.64 13.65 -29.62
CA ARG A 46 -19.11 12.99 -28.38
C ARG A 46 -19.34 13.97 -27.24
N TYR A 47 -18.49 15.00 -27.13
CA TYR A 47 -18.60 16.02 -26.09
C TYR A 47 -19.25 17.32 -26.56
N GLY A 48 -19.77 17.35 -27.80
CA GLY A 48 -20.41 18.53 -28.38
C GLY A 48 -19.47 19.72 -28.57
N TRP A 49 -18.17 19.49 -28.71
CA TRP A 49 -17.18 20.54 -28.90
C TRP A 49 -17.16 21.06 -30.35
N ASP A 50 -16.82 22.34 -30.51
CA ASP A 50 -16.51 22.89 -31.83
C ASP A 50 -15.22 22.27 -32.38
N GLY A 51 -15.35 21.50 -33.46
CA GLY A 51 -14.24 20.84 -34.13
C GLY A 51 -13.18 21.82 -34.65
N THR A 52 -13.57 23.06 -34.97
CA THR A 52 -12.66 24.11 -35.43
C THR A 52 -11.76 24.59 -34.29
N ALA A 53 -12.34 24.84 -33.12
CA ALA A 53 -11.59 25.22 -31.92
C ALA A 53 -10.63 24.10 -31.47
N VAL A 54 -11.07 22.83 -31.52
CA VAL A 54 -10.20 21.68 -31.20
C VAL A 54 -9.04 21.56 -32.19
N ALA A 55 -9.31 21.75 -33.49
CA ALA A 55 -8.27 21.72 -34.52
C ALA A 55 -7.24 22.85 -34.36
N ALA A 56 -7.71 24.07 -34.06
CA ALA A 56 -6.83 25.23 -33.80
C ALA A 56 -5.94 25.00 -32.57
N LEU A 57 -6.52 24.51 -31.46
CA LEU A 57 -5.75 24.17 -30.26
C LEU A 57 -4.71 23.06 -30.53
N ARG A 58 -5.05 22.03 -31.32
CA ARG A 58 -4.09 20.99 -31.72
C ARG A 58 -2.92 21.57 -32.50
N ASP A 59 -3.19 22.52 -33.39
CA ASP A 59 -2.17 23.19 -34.20
C ASP A 59 -1.25 24.08 -33.34
N VAL A 60 -1.81 24.82 -32.37
CA VAL A 60 -1.03 25.59 -31.39
C VAL A 60 -0.06 24.69 -30.63
N VAL A 61 -0.53 23.57 -30.06
CA VAL A 61 0.32 22.61 -29.35
C VAL A 61 1.33 21.94 -30.29
N GLY A 62 0.90 21.58 -31.51
CA GLY A 62 1.74 20.96 -32.53
C GLY A 62 2.88 21.84 -33.03
N ARG A 63 2.71 23.16 -33.08
CA ARG A 63 3.75 24.10 -33.51
C ARG A 63 4.61 24.61 -32.36
N ARG A 64 3.99 24.97 -31.24
CA ARG A 64 4.66 25.73 -30.16
C ARG A 64 4.98 24.89 -28.93
N GLY A 65 4.29 23.77 -28.73
CA GLY A 65 4.38 22.97 -27.49
C GLY A 65 3.84 23.66 -26.24
N THR A 66 3.48 24.95 -26.34
CA THR A 66 2.93 25.78 -25.26
C THR A 66 1.64 26.42 -25.71
N VAL A 67 0.69 26.57 -24.79
CA VAL A 67 -0.62 27.17 -25.04
C VAL A 67 -0.73 28.51 -24.28
N PRO A 68 -1.10 29.62 -24.95
CA PRO A 68 -1.44 30.87 -24.29
C PRO A 68 -2.56 30.69 -23.25
N VAL A 69 -2.37 31.28 -22.07
CA VAL A 69 -3.36 31.29 -20.99
C VAL A 69 -3.65 32.73 -20.59
N ARG A 70 -4.92 33.13 -20.66
CA ARG A 70 -5.41 34.42 -20.15
C ARG A 70 -6.19 34.18 -18.87
N VAL A 71 -5.93 34.98 -17.83
CA VAL A 71 -6.65 34.88 -16.55
C VAL A 71 -7.61 36.07 -16.43
N VAL A 72 -8.87 35.77 -16.12
CA VAL A 72 -9.87 36.74 -15.67
C VAL A 72 -9.94 36.61 -14.15
N GLU A 73 -9.41 37.62 -13.45
CA GLU A 73 -9.35 37.62 -11.99
C GLU A 73 -10.75 37.78 -11.39
N ALA A 74 -11.00 37.15 -10.23
CA ALA A 74 -12.26 37.30 -9.51
C ALA A 74 -12.29 38.64 -8.78
N ASP A 75 -13.44 39.32 -8.78
CA ASP A 75 -13.63 40.54 -8.00
C ASP A 75 -13.58 40.24 -6.48
N GLY A 76 -12.58 40.78 -5.78
CA GLY A 76 -12.45 40.72 -4.32
C GLY A 76 -11.02 40.60 -3.82
N ALA A 77 -10.74 41.12 -2.62
CA ALA A 77 -9.41 41.04 -2.02
C ALA A 77 -9.02 39.57 -1.74
N PRO A 78 -7.78 39.13 -2.10
CA PRO A 78 -7.31 37.79 -1.78
C PRO A 78 -7.25 37.62 -0.25
N SER A 79 -7.98 36.63 0.27
CA SER A 79 -7.96 36.29 1.69
C SER A 79 -6.56 35.88 2.15
N SER A 80 -6.12 36.37 3.32
CA SER A 80 -4.84 36.00 3.95
C SER A 80 -4.73 34.51 4.31
N ALA A 81 -5.81 33.73 4.20
CA ALA A 81 -5.85 32.29 4.46
C ALA A 81 -5.25 31.41 3.35
N PHE A 82 -4.80 31.97 2.21
CA PHE A 82 -4.21 31.23 1.09
C PHE A 82 -2.76 30.75 1.35
N ARG A 83 -2.56 29.85 2.32
CA ARG A 83 -1.29 29.11 2.42
C ARG A 83 -1.08 28.09 1.26
N GLN A 84 -2.10 27.80 0.42
CA GLN A 84 -2.07 26.68 -0.54
C GLN A 84 -2.17 27.01 -2.06
N GLY A 85 -2.65 28.19 -2.51
CA GLY A 85 -2.70 28.57 -3.96
C GLY A 85 -4.07 29.03 -4.51
N ARG A 86 -4.15 29.45 -5.78
CA ARG A 86 -5.34 29.98 -6.50
C ARG A 86 -6.13 28.89 -7.25
N ARG A 87 -7.39 29.15 -7.65
CA ARG A 87 -8.29 28.20 -8.35
C ARG A 87 -9.16 28.87 -9.40
N GLY A 88 -9.49 28.16 -10.49
CA GLY A 88 -10.29 28.71 -11.59
C GLY A 88 -10.96 27.65 -12.46
N VAL A 89 -11.76 28.12 -13.42
CA VAL A 89 -12.40 27.33 -14.47
C VAL A 89 -11.80 27.73 -15.81
N ALA A 90 -11.22 26.77 -16.52
CA ALA A 90 -10.62 26.95 -17.83
C ALA A 90 -11.63 26.70 -18.96
N GLU A 91 -11.68 27.63 -19.90
CA GLU A 91 -12.48 27.57 -21.11
C GLU A 91 -11.56 27.51 -22.34
N PRO A 92 -11.80 26.58 -23.27
CA PRO A 92 -11.02 26.48 -24.50
C PRO A 92 -11.36 27.63 -25.47
N THR A 93 -10.35 28.20 -26.10
CA THR A 93 -10.49 29.15 -27.21
C THR A 93 -9.63 28.68 -28.39
N ALA A 94 -9.79 29.28 -29.57
CA ALA A 94 -8.98 28.92 -30.74
C ALA A 94 -7.47 29.14 -30.52
N ASP A 95 -7.12 30.13 -29.67
CA ASP A 95 -5.73 30.53 -29.41
C ASP A 95 -5.17 30.00 -28.09
N GLY A 96 -5.98 29.33 -27.25
CA GLY A 96 -5.52 28.74 -25.99
C GLY A 96 -6.61 28.57 -24.95
N TYR A 97 -6.35 28.98 -23.70
CA TYR A 97 -7.32 28.89 -22.61
C TYR A 97 -7.57 30.24 -21.94
N VAL A 98 -8.83 30.46 -21.55
CA VAL A 98 -9.21 31.54 -20.63
C VAL A 98 -9.56 30.91 -19.29
N ILE A 99 -8.89 31.33 -18.22
CA ILE A 99 -9.14 30.88 -16.85
C ILE A 99 -9.93 31.95 -16.13
N HIS A 100 -11.15 31.63 -15.72
CA HIS A 100 -11.94 32.46 -14.82
C HIS A 100 -11.65 32.06 -13.39
N GLU A 101 -11.02 32.94 -12.61
CA GLU A 101 -10.69 32.67 -11.21
C GLU A 101 -11.98 32.56 -10.37
N LEU A 102 -12.03 31.58 -9.47
CA LEU A 102 -13.22 31.32 -8.65
C LEU A 102 -13.15 32.05 -7.31
N PRO A 103 -14.22 32.76 -6.89
CA PRO A 103 -14.29 33.37 -5.57
C PRO A 103 -14.43 32.31 -4.46
N HIS A 104 -13.71 32.50 -3.35
CA HIS A 104 -13.47 31.50 -2.28
C HIS A 104 -14.70 30.80 -1.68
N ARG A 105 -15.89 31.43 -1.70
CA ARG A 105 -17.10 30.90 -1.05
C ARG A 105 -18.02 30.07 -1.95
N ARG A 106 -17.70 29.93 -3.24
CA ARG A 106 -18.49 29.11 -4.16
C ARG A 106 -17.55 28.21 -4.95
N MET A 107 -17.45 26.95 -4.54
CA MET A 107 -17.29 25.92 -5.57
C MET A 107 -18.69 25.72 -6.16
N PRO A 108 -18.97 26.14 -7.41
CA PRO A 108 -20.02 25.44 -8.12
C PRO A 108 -19.63 23.96 -8.09
N ALA A 109 -20.55 23.08 -7.70
CA ALA A 109 -20.37 21.66 -8.00
C ALA A 109 -20.19 21.61 -9.52
N PRO A 110 -18.99 21.30 -10.05
CA PRO A 110 -18.80 21.28 -11.48
C PRO A 110 -19.77 20.25 -12.03
N ASP A 111 -20.41 20.56 -13.16
CA ASP A 111 -21.17 19.55 -13.88
C ASP A 111 -20.23 18.34 -14.12
N PRO A 112 -20.53 17.16 -13.56
CA PRO A 112 -19.68 15.98 -13.70
C PRO A 112 -19.48 15.55 -15.16
N ALA A 113 -20.35 16.02 -16.08
CA ALA A 113 -20.29 15.79 -17.51
C ALA A 113 -19.46 16.83 -18.27
N ALA A 114 -19.17 18.00 -17.70
CA ALA A 114 -18.40 19.05 -18.39
C ALA A 114 -16.99 18.57 -18.74
N ARG A 115 -16.59 18.75 -20.01
CA ARG A 115 -15.26 18.41 -20.50
C ARG A 115 -14.72 19.53 -21.39
N VAL A 116 -13.41 19.73 -21.34
CA VAL A 116 -12.67 20.63 -22.23
C VAL A 116 -11.60 19.85 -23.00
N PRO A 117 -11.39 20.18 -24.29
CA PRO A 117 -10.36 19.56 -25.11
C PRO A 117 -8.99 20.05 -24.65
N VAL A 118 -8.07 19.12 -24.37
CA VAL A 118 -6.68 19.41 -23.97
C VAL A 118 -5.71 18.69 -24.90
N PRO A 119 -5.26 19.33 -25.99
CA PRO A 119 -4.28 18.74 -26.88
C PRO A 119 -2.94 18.61 -26.19
N TYR A 120 -2.22 17.51 -26.41
CA TYR A 120 -0.89 17.27 -25.87
C TYR A 120 -0.05 16.52 -26.91
N ARG A 121 1.27 16.72 -26.85
CA ARG A 121 2.20 15.99 -27.73
C ARG A 121 2.50 14.62 -27.12
N ALA A 122 2.13 13.56 -27.82
CA ALA A 122 2.49 12.20 -27.46
C ALA A 122 3.97 11.92 -27.79
N ALA A 123 4.52 10.84 -27.21
CA ALA A 123 5.92 10.46 -27.40
C ALA A 123 6.29 10.16 -28.87
N ASP A 124 5.32 9.77 -29.71
CA ASP A 124 5.50 9.55 -31.15
C ASP A 124 5.50 10.86 -31.97
N GLY A 125 5.42 12.01 -31.30
CA GLY A 125 5.41 13.34 -31.89
C GLY A 125 4.05 13.80 -32.40
N ARG A 126 3.02 12.93 -32.37
CA ARG A 126 1.65 13.30 -32.76
C ARG A 126 0.98 14.11 -31.66
N VAL A 127 0.01 14.93 -32.04
CA VAL A 127 -0.82 15.66 -31.08
C VAL A 127 -2.10 14.87 -30.84
N ALA A 128 -2.23 14.31 -29.64
CA ALA A 128 -3.48 13.71 -29.15
C ALA A 128 -4.28 14.79 -28.40
N VAL A 129 -5.55 14.52 -28.05
CA VAL A 129 -6.35 15.45 -27.22
C VAL A 129 -7.04 14.65 -26.13
N ALA A 130 -6.87 15.09 -24.88
CA ALA A 130 -7.54 14.56 -23.71
C ALA A 130 -8.82 15.34 -23.39
N ALA A 131 -9.81 14.68 -22.78
CA ALA A 131 -11.03 15.31 -22.29
C ALA A 131 -10.94 15.53 -20.77
N LEU A 132 -10.57 16.74 -20.33
CA LEU A 132 -10.40 17.03 -18.90
C LEU A 132 -11.62 17.78 -18.34
N TRP A 133 -11.87 17.71 -17.04
CA TRP A 133 -12.77 18.67 -16.41
C TRP A 133 -12.16 20.07 -16.46
N PRO A 134 -12.97 21.12 -16.57
CA PRO A 134 -12.49 22.49 -16.74
C PRO A 134 -11.80 23.07 -15.48
N LEU A 135 -11.63 22.31 -14.40
CA LEU A 135 -11.08 22.83 -13.14
C LEU A 135 -9.55 22.93 -13.18
N VAL A 136 -9.06 24.11 -12.80
CA VAL A 136 -7.64 24.42 -12.71
C VAL A 136 -7.28 25.05 -11.37
N TRP A 137 -6.03 24.88 -10.96
CA TRP A 137 -5.48 25.46 -9.74
C TRP A 137 -4.04 25.89 -9.96
N ARG A 138 -3.59 26.90 -9.22
CA ARG A 138 -2.23 27.41 -9.29
C ARG A 138 -1.60 27.40 -7.89
N PRO A 139 -0.60 26.56 -7.62
CA PRO A 139 0.12 26.58 -6.34
C PRO A 139 0.72 27.95 -6.04
N ARG A 140 0.85 28.32 -4.75
CA ARG A 140 1.34 29.65 -4.32
C ARG A 140 2.74 29.99 -4.85
N HIS A 141 3.61 29.00 -5.00
CA HIS A 141 5.00 29.16 -5.43
C HIS A 141 5.24 28.71 -6.87
N ASP A 142 4.17 28.46 -7.63
CA ASP A 142 4.27 28.04 -9.02
C ASP A 142 3.83 29.16 -9.98
N ALA A 143 4.50 29.24 -11.12
CA ALA A 143 4.18 30.16 -12.19
C ALA A 143 2.99 29.69 -13.03
N LEU A 144 2.78 28.37 -13.11
CA LEU A 144 1.85 27.74 -14.04
C LEU A 144 0.52 27.36 -13.39
N TRP A 145 -0.57 27.47 -14.15
CA TRP A 145 -1.84 26.85 -13.80
C TRP A 145 -1.79 25.36 -14.11
N ARG A 146 -2.45 24.57 -13.28
CA ARG A 146 -2.49 23.11 -13.40
C ARG A 146 -3.92 22.63 -13.47
N TRP A 147 -4.21 21.69 -14.35
CA TRP A 147 -5.46 20.96 -14.32
C TRP A 147 -5.60 20.24 -12.98
N VAL A 148 -6.71 20.42 -12.28
CA VAL A 148 -6.94 19.80 -10.96
C VAL A 148 -6.90 18.27 -11.04
N HIS A 149 -7.23 17.72 -12.19
CA HIS A 149 -7.39 16.28 -12.39
C HIS A 149 -6.08 15.54 -12.64
N ASN A 150 -5.29 15.97 -13.61
CA ASN A 150 -4.05 15.26 -13.96
C ASN A 150 -2.79 16.05 -13.58
N GLY A 151 -2.95 17.25 -13.03
CA GLY A 151 -1.84 18.10 -12.64
C GLY A 151 -1.06 18.71 -13.80
N TRP A 152 -1.40 18.44 -15.06
CA TRP A 152 -0.70 19.00 -16.23
C TRP A 152 -0.74 20.51 -16.19
N ALA A 153 0.37 21.13 -16.59
CA ALA A 153 0.38 22.57 -16.81
C ALA A 153 -0.59 22.91 -17.94
N VAL A 154 -1.47 23.88 -17.72
CA VAL A 154 -2.42 24.36 -18.73
C VAL A 154 -1.65 24.99 -19.88
N GLU A 155 -0.59 25.74 -19.55
CA GLU A 155 0.31 26.41 -20.48
C GLU A 155 1.23 25.44 -21.22
N ARG A 156 1.44 24.22 -20.70
CA ARG A 156 2.29 23.18 -21.29
C ARG A 156 1.60 21.81 -21.22
N PRO A 157 0.55 21.58 -22.02
CA PRO A 157 -0.20 20.34 -21.98
C PRO A 157 0.69 19.12 -22.25
N GLY A 158 0.55 18.09 -21.41
CA GLY A 158 1.37 16.87 -21.47
C GLY A 158 2.67 16.95 -20.67
N ASP A 159 3.08 18.12 -20.18
CA ASP A 159 4.17 18.22 -19.22
C ASP A 159 3.68 17.79 -17.82
N LEU A 160 4.30 16.75 -17.27
CA LEU A 160 4.07 16.29 -15.91
C LEU A 160 4.95 17.15 -14.99
N PRO A 161 4.37 18.15 -14.29
CA PRO A 161 5.18 19.00 -13.44
C PRO A 161 5.74 18.20 -12.26
N ASP A 162 6.77 18.71 -11.61
CA ASP A 162 7.29 18.07 -10.40
C ASP A 162 6.20 17.94 -9.31
N GLY A 163 6.23 16.79 -8.63
CA GLY A 163 5.31 16.47 -7.54
C GLY A 163 5.53 17.31 -6.29
N PRO A 164 4.60 17.27 -5.33
CA PRO A 164 4.72 18.00 -4.06
C PRO A 164 6.01 17.63 -3.33
N HIS A 165 6.55 18.54 -2.52
CA HIS A 165 7.70 18.28 -1.64
C HIS A 165 7.20 17.81 -0.26
N PRO A 166 7.04 16.50 -0.01
CA PRO A 166 6.69 16.05 1.32
C PRO A 166 7.85 16.31 2.29
N VAL A 167 7.51 16.34 3.57
CA VAL A 167 8.49 16.41 4.64
C VAL A 167 9.19 15.05 4.73
N ARG A 168 10.53 15.07 4.75
CA ARG A 168 11.35 13.88 4.99
C ARG A 168 10.95 13.23 6.33
N PRO A 169 10.58 11.94 6.36
CA PRO A 169 10.07 11.29 7.58
C PRO A 169 11.18 10.91 8.56
N SER A 170 12.42 10.72 8.10
CA SER A 170 13.56 10.38 8.95
C SER A 170 14.86 10.84 8.31
N PRO A 171 15.86 11.34 9.06
CA PRO A 171 17.20 11.60 8.53
C PRO A 171 17.89 10.35 7.98
N HIS A 172 17.50 9.15 8.43
CA HIS A 172 18.06 7.89 7.93
C HIS A 172 17.45 7.42 6.60
N LEU A 173 16.40 8.10 6.13
CA LEU A 173 15.76 7.82 4.84
C LEU A 173 15.76 9.09 3.97
N PRO A 174 16.94 9.53 3.47
CA PRO A 174 17.06 10.81 2.77
C PRO A 174 16.59 10.75 1.32
N TYR A 175 16.33 9.56 0.76
CA TYR A 175 15.92 9.40 -0.63
C TYR A 175 14.44 9.10 -0.75
N GLU A 176 13.71 10.00 -1.39
CA GLU A 176 12.29 9.85 -1.70
C GLU A 176 12.12 9.33 -3.12
N VAL A 177 11.29 8.30 -3.30
CA VAL A 177 10.83 7.86 -4.61
C VAL A 177 9.39 8.31 -4.84
N ARG A 178 9.20 9.14 -5.86
CA ARG A 178 7.88 9.62 -6.31
C ARG A 178 7.49 8.93 -7.58
N VAL A 179 6.21 8.62 -7.71
CA VAL A 179 5.67 7.98 -8.91
C VAL A 179 4.42 8.74 -9.36
N PHE A 180 4.36 9.03 -10.66
CA PHE A 180 3.17 9.56 -11.31
C PHE A 180 2.33 8.40 -11.82
N HIS A 181 1.12 8.28 -11.28
CA HIS A 181 0.20 7.20 -11.58
C HIS A 181 -0.96 7.70 -12.44
N VAL A 182 -1.22 7.05 -13.56
CA VAL A 182 -2.36 7.28 -14.45
C VAL A 182 -3.34 6.10 -14.30
N PRO A 183 -4.42 6.24 -13.52
CA PRO A 183 -5.35 5.15 -13.31
C PRO A 183 -6.10 4.83 -14.61
N TYR A 184 -6.13 3.54 -14.97
CA TYR A 184 -6.87 3.02 -16.13
C TYR A 184 -6.51 3.63 -17.49
N GLY A 185 -5.33 4.26 -17.67
CA GLY A 185 -4.95 4.88 -18.95
C GLY A 185 -5.72 6.17 -19.28
N ILE A 186 -6.66 6.53 -18.41
CA ILE A 186 -7.53 7.68 -18.57
C ILE A 186 -6.82 8.91 -18.03
N LEU A 187 -6.30 9.73 -18.94
CA LEU A 187 -5.75 11.05 -18.62
C LEU A 187 -6.83 12.08 -18.24
N GLY A 188 -8.10 11.79 -18.56
CA GLY A 188 -9.27 12.63 -18.29
C GLY A 188 -10.48 11.82 -17.83
N GLY A 189 -10.84 11.94 -16.55
CA GLY A 189 -11.72 10.98 -15.85
C GLY A 189 -13.07 10.69 -16.53
N GLU A 190 -13.32 9.43 -16.84
CA GLU A 190 -14.66 8.86 -16.89
C GLU A 190 -15.05 8.41 -15.48
N HIS A 191 -15.88 9.20 -14.80
CA HIS A 191 -16.78 8.92 -13.66
C HIS A 191 -16.37 7.98 -12.49
N ARG A 192 -15.18 7.38 -12.45
CA ARG A 192 -14.74 6.40 -11.44
C ARG A 192 -13.88 7.00 -10.32
N GLY A 193 -13.76 8.32 -10.25
CA GLY A 193 -13.16 9.04 -9.12
C GLY A 193 -11.63 8.96 -8.97
N ALA A 194 -10.93 8.15 -9.77
CA ALA A 194 -9.47 8.10 -9.78
C ALA A 194 -8.91 9.08 -10.82
N VAL A 195 -7.99 9.96 -10.40
CA VAL A 195 -7.37 10.97 -11.26
C VAL A 195 -5.85 10.82 -11.26
N PRO A 196 -5.14 11.16 -12.36
CA PRO A 196 -3.69 11.03 -12.39
C PRO A 196 -3.01 11.91 -11.35
N ASN A 197 -2.06 11.37 -10.60
CA ASN A 197 -1.40 12.10 -9.53
C ASN A 197 0.01 11.62 -9.22
N TRP A 198 0.79 12.54 -8.64
CA TRP A 198 2.04 12.19 -7.96
C TRP A 198 1.74 11.59 -6.59
N LEU A 199 2.44 10.50 -6.31
CA LEU A 199 2.42 9.81 -5.03
C LEU A 199 3.87 9.64 -4.56
N THR A 200 4.14 9.97 -3.30
CA THR A 200 5.34 9.46 -2.64
C THR A 200 5.15 7.96 -2.45
N TRP A 201 5.88 7.19 -3.26
CA TRP A 201 5.75 5.74 -3.29
C TRP A 201 6.49 5.11 -2.11
N GLY A 202 7.70 5.59 -1.83
CA GLY A 202 8.50 5.08 -0.72
C GLY A 202 9.76 5.90 -0.44
N TRP A 203 10.43 5.54 0.64
CA TRP A 203 11.64 6.16 1.13
C TRP A 203 12.76 5.13 1.28
N CYS A 204 13.97 5.48 0.87
CA CYS A 204 15.13 4.59 0.88
C CYS A 204 16.29 5.23 1.65
N SER A 205 17.13 4.39 2.27
CA SER A 205 18.37 4.81 2.91
C SER A 205 19.54 4.96 1.93
N ASP A 206 19.46 4.31 0.76
CA ASP A 206 20.52 4.19 -0.25
C ASP A 206 20.03 4.76 -1.59
N PRO A 207 20.82 5.63 -2.26
CA PRO A 207 20.44 6.17 -3.57
C PRO A 207 20.32 5.11 -4.66
N GLU A 208 21.10 4.03 -4.62
CA GLU A 208 21.04 2.98 -5.64
C GLU A 208 19.72 2.21 -5.57
N ARG A 209 19.26 1.88 -4.36
CA ARG A 209 17.94 1.26 -4.14
C ARG A 209 16.79 2.19 -4.54
N ALA A 210 16.93 3.48 -4.31
CA ALA A 210 15.95 4.45 -4.73
C ALA A 210 15.84 4.51 -6.28
N ARG A 211 16.96 4.46 -6.99
CA ARG A 211 17.00 4.40 -8.47
C ARG A 211 16.42 3.10 -8.99
N GLU A 212 16.86 1.95 -8.44
CA GLU A 212 16.34 0.63 -8.79
C GLU A 212 14.82 0.57 -8.63
N LEU A 213 14.29 1.11 -7.52
CA LEU A 213 12.86 1.21 -7.30
C LEU A 213 12.20 2.09 -8.37
N ALA A 214 12.70 3.30 -8.61
CA ALA A 214 12.14 4.22 -9.61
C ALA A 214 12.09 3.58 -11.02
N ASP A 215 13.17 2.92 -11.43
CA ASP A 215 13.26 2.23 -12.72
C ASP A 215 12.26 1.07 -12.80
N ALA A 216 12.16 0.26 -11.74
CA ALA A 216 11.22 -0.85 -11.66
C ALA A 216 9.75 -0.38 -11.76
N MET A 217 9.42 0.78 -11.19
CA MET A 217 8.06 1.33 -11.22
C MET A 217 7.57 1.61 -12.64
N VAL A 218 8.45 2.02 -13.55
CA VAL A 218 8.09 2.41 -14.93
C VAL A 218 8.48 1.38 -15.99
N ALA A 219 9.28 0.37 -15.64
CA ALA A 219 9.76 -0.63 -16.59
C ALA A 219 8.64 -1.52 -17.16
N HIS A 220 7.59 -1.81 -16.37
CA HIS A 220 6.56 -2.79 -16.71
C HIS A 220 5.13 -2.28 -16.44
N ARG A 221 4.15 -2.92 -17.08
CA ARG A 221 2.71 -2.76 -16.74
C ARG A 221 2.27 -3.86 -15.78
N LEU A 222 1.56 -3.50 -14.71
CA LEU A 222 0.83 -4.49 -13.91
C LEU A 222 -0.28 -5.10 -14.76
N SER A 223 -0.45 -6.42 -14.73
CA SER A 223 -1.46 -7.10 -15.55
C SER A 223 -2.89 -6.68 -15.18
N GLY A 224 -3.60 -6.02 -16.09
CA GLY A 224 -5.02 -5.69 -16.03
C GLY A 224 -5.68 -5.87 -17.41
N PRO A 225 -7.02 -5.78 -17.55
CA PRO A 225 -7.67 -5.80 -18.86
C PRO A 225 -7.04 -4.70 -19.72
N VAL A 226 -6.42 -5.11 -20.83
CA VAL A 226 -5.89 -4.21 -21.84
C VAL A 226 -7.09 -3.68 -22.60
N ASP A 227 -7.47 -2.43 -22.36
CA ASP A 227 -8.14 -1.70 -23.42
C ASP A 227 -7.09 -1.47 -24.51
N PRO A 228 -7.30 -1.92 -25.76
CA PRO A 228 -6.38 -1.65 -26.87
C PRO A 228 -6.17 -0.15 -27.14
N HIS A 229 -6.98 0.74 -26.56
CA HIS A 229 -6.80 2.19 -26.63
C HIS A 229 -5.92 2.78 -25.49
N ASP A 230 -5.60 2.01 -24.44
CA ASP A 230 -4.91 2.50 -23.23
C ASP A 230 -3.41 2.19 -23.23
N VAL A 231 -2.66 2.95 -24.03
CA VAL A 231 -1.20 2.76 -24.19
C VAL A 231 -0.39 3.27 -22.98
N GLU A 232 -0.98 4.10 -22.11
CA GLU A 232 -0.29 4.80 -21.01
C GLU A 232 -0.91 4.58 -19.60
N ALA A 233 -1.59 3.46 -19.37
CA ALA A 233 -2.09 3.12 -18.04
C ALA A 233 -0.99 2.77 -17.02
N GLY A 234 -1.20 3.10 -15.74
CA GLY A 234 -0.36 2.71 -14.61
C GLY A 234 0.70 3.76 -14.25
N TYR A 235 1.86 3.32 -13.78
CA TYR A 235 2.96 4.20 -13.41
C TYR A 235 3.74 4.62 -14.66
N VAL A 236 3.77 5.91 -14.96
CA VAL A 236 4.32 6.44 -16.23
C VAL A 236 5.58 7.29 -16.06
N ARG A 237 5.82 7.80 -14.84
CA ARG A 237 7.06 8.49 -14.48
C ARG A 237 7.41 8.18 -13.04
N ALA A 238 8.69 8.00 -12.77
CA ALA A 238 9.23 7.93 -11.42
C ALA A 238 10.40 8.91 -11.27
N GLN A 239 10.55 9.48 -10.08
CA GLN A 239 11.63 10.41 -9.76
C GLN A 239 12.22 10.05 -8.40
N VAL A 240 13.54 10.24 -8.27
CA VAL A 240 14.25 10.14 -7.00
C VAL A 240 14.68 11.52 -6.55
N TRP A 241 14.32 11.87 -5.32
CA TRP A 241 14.64 13.15 -4.70
C TRP A 241 15.50 12.94 -3.47
N HIS A 242 16.60 13.67 -3.37
CA HIS A 242 17.46 13.70 -2.19
C HIS A 242 17.08 14.86 -1.28
N HIS A 243 16.74 14.52 -0.04
CA HIS A 243 16.44 15.46 1.03
C HIS A 243 17.69 15.62 1.90
N GLY A 244 18.47 16.67 1.61
CA GLY A 244 19.73 16.96 2.31
C GLY A 244 19.56 17.21 3.82
N THR A 245 20.67 17.18 4.56
CA THR A 245 20.70 17.41 6.02
C THR A 245 20.80 18.88 6.42
N ALA A 246 20.91 19.79 5.44
CA ALA A 246 21.06 21.24 5.65
C ALA A 246 19.74 21.89 6.14
N GLY A 247 19.39 21.62 7.39
CA GLY A 247 18.30 22.25 8.12
C GLY A 247 16.87 21.94 7.63
N PRO A 248 15.86 22.14 8.48
CA PRO A 248 14.46 22.13 8.08
C PRO A 248 14.20 23.34 7.16
N GLY A 249 14.25 23.14 5.83
CA GLY A 249 13.93 24.20 4.86
C GLY A 249 14.67 24.12 3.52
N ALA A 250 15.77 23.35 3.41
CA ALA A 250 16.41 23.13 2.13
C ALA A 250 15.49 22.37 1.18
N ALA A 251 15.27 22.91 -0.03
CA ALA A 251 14.49 22.24 -1.05
C ALA A 251 15.18 20.93 -1.48
N PRO A 252 14.45 19.81 -1.62
CA PRO A 252 15.05 18.57 -2.06
C PRO A 252 15.49 18.67 -3.52
N GLY A 253 16.61 18.02 -3.85
CA GLY A 253 17.14 17.98 -5.22
C GLY A 253 16.76 16.68 -5.93
N ARG A 254 16.26 16.77 -7.17
CA ARG A 254 16.02 15.58 -8.01
C ARG A 254 17.36 15.02 -8.48
N ILE A 255 17.60 13.73 -8.21
CA ILE A 255 18.86 13.04 -8.57
C ILE A 255 18.67 11.94 -9.62
N HIS A 256 17.42 11.59 -9.94
CA HIS A 256 17.07 10.61 -10.97
C HIS A 256 15.65 10.83 -11.49
N GLN A 257 15.41 10.50 -12.75
CA GLN A 257 14.10 10.42 -13.35
C GLN A 257 14.06 9.25 -14.34
N ALA A 258 12.99 8.47 -14.28
CA ALA A 258 12.71 7.40 -15.22
C ALA A 258 11.30 7.59 -15.80
N ASP A 259 11.21 7.55 -17.11
CA ASP A 259 9.95 7.66 -17.86
C ASP A 259 9.59 6.29 -18.45
N ALA A 260 8.31 5.94 -18.42
CA ALA A 260 7.85 4.69 -18.98
C ALA A 260 7.99 4.68 -20.50
N ALA A 261 8.59 3.63 -21.04
CA ALA A 261 8.64 3.44 -22.48
C ALA A 261 7.24 3.16 -23.06
N PRO A 262 6.90 3.71 -24.24
CA PRO A 262 5.70 3.32 -24.98
C PRO A 262 5.67 1.81 -25.20
N GLY A 263 4.51 1.18 -24.97
CA GLY A 263 4.34 -0.26 -25.21
C GLY A 263 5.10 -1.19 -24.26
N ARG A 264 5.61 -0.68 -23.13
CA ARG A 264 6.35 -1.47 -22.13
C ARG A 264 5.65 -2.81 -21.80
N PRO A 265 6.41 -3.89 -21.60
CA PRO A 265 5.82 -5.22 -21.42
C PRO A 265 4.98 -5.27 -20.14
N VAL A 266 3.96 -6.13 -20.16
CA VAL A 266 3.27 -6.53 -18.92
C VAL A 266 4.27 -7.35 -18.08
N VAL A 267 4.27 -7.14 -16.76
CA VAL A 267 5.12 -7.93 -15.85
C VAL A 267 4.89 -9.42 -16.15
N PRO A 268 5.94 -10.19 -16.48
CA PRO A 268 5.81 -11.61 -16.72
C PRO A 268 5.25 -12.29 -15.48
N ARG A 269 4.15 -13.04 -15.63
CA ARG A 269 3.71 -13.94 -14.55
C ARG A 269 4.60 -15.18 -14.59
N PRO A 270 5.39 -15.46 -13.54
CA PRO A 270 6.15 -16.69 -13.51
C PRO A 270 5.19 -17.89 -13.60
N PRO A 271 5.54 -18.95 -14.36
CA PRO A 271 4.77 -20.18 -14.36
C PRO A 271 4.51 -20.70 -12.95
N LEU A 272 3.34 -21.30 -12.72
CA LEU A 272 3.07 -21.98 -11.46
C LEU A 272 4.17 -23.02 -11.20
N GLY A 273 4.85 -22.91 -10.06
CA GLY A 273 5.92 -23.83 -9.65
C GLY A 273 7.33 -23.44 -10.08
N SER A 274 7.55 -22.38 -10.87
CA SER A 274 8.90 -21.94 -11.30
C SER A 274 9.65 -21.11 -10.25
N ARG A 275 9.44 -21.38 -8.96
CA ARG A 275 9.99 -20.55 -7.88
C ARG A 275 11.46 -20.89 -7.61
N PRO A 276 12.25 -19.90 -7.16
CA PRO A 276 13.61 -20.18 -6.70
C PRO A 276 13.57 -21.19 -5.55
N PRO A 277 14.38 -22.27 -5.58
CA PRO A 277 14.49 -23.20 -4.46
C PRO A 277 15.21 -22.54 -3.27
N GLY A 278 15.03 -23.11 -2.07
CA GLY A 278 15.88 -22.79 -0.91
C GLY A 278 15.66 -21.38 -0.34
N ARG A 279 14.41 -21.01 -0.03
CA ARG A 279 14.13 -19.76 0.68
C ARG A 279 14.97 -19.68 1.97
N PRO A 280 15.73 -18.60 2.20
CA PRO A 280 16.51 -18.42 3.43
C PRO A 280 15.57 -18.30 4.64
N GLY A 281 16.14 -18.47 5.83
CA GLY A 281 15.44 -18.12 7.07
C GLY A 281 14.94 -16.67 7.04
N PRO A 282 13.92 -16.33 7.86
CA PRO A 282 13.29 -15.01 7.84
C PRO A 282 14.30 -13.90 8.10
N ALA A 283 14.05 -12.71 7.55
CA ALA A 283 14.88 -11.56 7.84
C ALA A 283 14.82 -11.24 9.34
N ARG A 284 15.88 -10.62 9.89
CA ARG A 284 15.79 -10.02 11.22
C ARG A 284 15.03 -8.69 11.13
N PRO A 285 14.27 -8.25 12.15
CA PRO A 285 13.68 -6.92 12.16
C PRO A 285 14.77 -5.84 11.96
N ALA A 286 14.50 -4.82 11.14
CA ALA A 286 15.41 -3.68 11.05
C ALA A 286 15.17 -2.76 12.25
N PRO A 287 16.21 -2.09 12.79
CA PRO A 287 16.00 -0.97 13.69
C PRO A 287 15.09 0.07 13.05
N GLU A 288 14.16 0.61 13.83
CA GLU A 288 13.24 1.61 13.34
C GLU A 288 13.99 2.95 13.12
N PRO A 289 13.81 3.61 11.95
CA PRO A 289 14.38 4.93 11.73
C PRO A 289 13.88 5.93 12.77
N ALA A 290 14.75 6.83 13.23
CA ALA A 290 14.32 7.95 14.05
C ALA A 290 13.36 8.85 13.25
N TRP A 291 12.07 8.80 13.58
CA TRP A 291 11.07 9.57 12.86
C TRP A 291 11.06 11.05 13.27
N THR A 292 10.87 11.94 12.31
CA THR A 292 10.67 13.36 12.57
C THR A 292 9.25 13.60 13.13
N HIS A 293 9.14 14.39 14.19
CA HIS A 293 7.84 14.76 14.77
C HIS A 293 6.97 15.54 13.76
N GLY A 294 5.72 15.09 13.54
CA GLY A 294 4.71 15.84 12.79
C GLY A 294 4.07 15.14 11.58
N GLY A 295 4.52 13.93 11.20
CA GLY A 295 3.92 13.12 10.13
C GLY A 295 3.66 11.67 10.54
N ARG A 296 2.76 10.97 9.83
CA ARG A 296 2.57 9.52 10.00
C ARG A 296 3.80 8.81 9.39
N PRO A 297 4.60 8.09 10.18
CA PRO A 297 5.80 7.45 9.65
C PRO A 297 5.44 6.37 8.62
N PRO A 298 6.33 6.06 7.67
CA PRO A 298 6.24 4.86 6.86
C PRO A 298 6.00 3.61 7.72
N ALA A 299 4.84 2.99 7.54
CA ALA A 299 4.44 1.84 8.36
C ALA A 299 5.08 0.54 7.88
N LEU A 300 5.34 0.43 6.58
CA LEU A 300 5.78 -0.82 5.96
C LEU A 300 7.21 -0.73 5.46
N GLU A 301 7.92 -1.85 5.52
CA GLU A 301 9.23 -2.02 4.90
C GLU A 301 9.22 -3.25 4.02
N LEU A 302 9.78 -3.12 2.83
CA LEU A 302 10.12 -4.26 2.00
C LEU A 302 11.58 -4.60 2.22
N LYS A 303 11.84 -5.84 2.64
CA LYS A 303 13.17 -6.42 2.67
C LYS A 303 13.35 -7.34 1.49
N THR A 304 14.48 -7.26 0.81
CA THR A 304 14.78 -8.09 -0.36
C THR A 304 15.98 -8.97 -0.08
N TRP A 305 16.05 -10.12 -0.75
CA TRP A 305 17.12 -11.08 -0.59
C TRP A 305 17.67 -11.56 -1.92
N SER A 306 19.00 -11.61 -2.00
CA SER A 306 19.77 -12.30 -3.03
C SER A 306 20.87 -13.13 -2.35
N ALA A 307 21.42 -14.12 -3.06
CA ALA A 307 22.55 -14.90 -2.55
C ALA A 307 23.81 -14.04 -2.32
N ALA A 308 23.96 -12.95 -3.08
CA ALA A 308 25.11 -12.05 -2.97
C ALA A 308 24.97 -11.03 -1.82
N ASP A 309 23.76 -10.49 -1.63
CA ASP A 309 23.53 -9.37 -0.71
C ASP A 309 22.97 -9.82 0.65
N GLY A 310 22.44 -11.05 0.75
CA GLY A 310 21.65 -11.46 1.91
C GLY A 310 20.38 -10.63 2.06
N TRP A 311 19.84 -10.55 3.28
CA TRP A 311 18.65 -9.73 3.57
C TRP A 311 19.02 -8.25 3.71
N VAL A 312 18.42 -7.40 2.88
CA VAL A 312 18.62 -5.94 2.94
C VAL A 312 17.29 -5.19 3.03
N SER A 313 17.28 -4.08 3.76
CA SER A 313 16.16 -3.12 3.74
C SER A 313 16.14 -2.43 2.38
N HIS A 314 15.05 -2.58 1.64
CA HIS A 314 14.95 -2.00 0.29
C HIS A 314 14.23 -0.65 0.33
N THR A 315 13.02 -0.61 0.91
CA THR A 315 12.16 0.58 0.85
C THR A 315 11.18 0.61 2.00
N TRP A 316 10.90 1.81 2.50
CA TRP A 316 9.87 2.11 3.49
C TRP A 316 8.68 2.83 2.85
N PHE A 317 7.45 2.34 3.10
CA PHE A 317 6.24 2.84 2.43
C PHE A 317 5.35 3.64 3.39
N PRO A 318 4.90 4.85 3.00
CA PRO A 318 3.88 5.60 3.71
C PRO A 318 2.47 5.01 3.53
N GLY A 319 2.27 4.18 2.49
CA GLY A 319 0.99 3.57 2.12
C GLY A 319 0.71 2.21 2.78
N GLY A 320 -0.34 1.54 2.31
CA GLY A 320 -0.77 0.21 2.79
C GLY A 320 0.00 -0.96 2.16
N ARG A 321 -0.35 -2.19 2.55
CA ARG A 321 0.34 -3.43 2.14
C ARG A 321 0.44 -3.61 0.63
N ASP A 322 -0.52 -3.08 -0.12
CA ASP A 322 -0.54 -3.11 -1.58
C ASP A 322 0.70 -2.47 -2.20
N SER A 323 1.24 -1.38 -1.64
CA SER A 323 2.42 -0.70 -2.17
C SER A 323 3.67 -1.61 -2.13
N ALA A 324 3.85 -2.35 -1.03
CA ALA A 324 4.96 -3.29 -0.90
C ALA A 324 4.80 -4.49 -1.84
N ALA A 325 3.58 -5.03 -1.97
CA ALA A 325 3.29 -6.14 -2.87
C ALA A 325 3.49 -5.76 -4.35
N VAL A 326 2.97 -4.60 -4.77
CA VAL A 326 3.17 -4.05 -6.11
C VAL A 326 4.67 -3.85 -6.39
N THR A 327 5.42 -3.32 -5.44
CA THR A 327 6.86 -3.13 -5.58
C THR A 327 7.58 -4.46 -5.76
N ALA A 328 7.28 -5.48 -4.95
CA ALA A 328 7.90 -6.80 -5.09
C ALA A 328 7.64 -7.43 -6.47
N VAL A 329 6.44 -7.25 -7.02
CA VAL A 329 6.08 -7.70 -8.37
C VAL A 329 6.86 -6.94 -9.44
N LEU A 330 6.97 -5.61 -9.34
CA LEU A 330 7.67 -4.76 -10.32
C LEU A 330 9.19 -4.94 -10.27
N LEU A 331 9.75 -5.23 -9.10
CA LEU A 331 11.15 -5.69 -8.92
C LEU A 331 11.37 -7.12 -9.45
N ARG A 332 10.31 -7.81 -9.89
CA ARG A 332 10.33 -9.18 -10.40
C ARG A 332 10.95 -10.17 -9.40
N VAL A 333 10.62 -10.00 -8.11
CA VAL A 333 11.10 -10.88 -7.04
C VAL A 333 10.71 -12.33 -7.34
N GLY A 334 11.71 -13.21 -7.49
CA GLY A 334 11.52 -14.62 -7.84
C GLY A 334 11.01 -14.88 -9.27
N ALA A 335 10.99 -13.86 -10.13
CA ALA A 335 10.51 -13.93 -11.52
C ALA A 335 11.58 -13.43 -12.52
N GLY A 336 12.84 -13.77 -12.25
CA GLY A 336 14.00 -13.38 -13.06
C GLY A 336 14.46 -11.93 -12.89
N GLY A 337 14.00 -11.24 -11.84
CA GLY A 337 14.63 -10.02 -11.34
C GLY A 337 15.87 -10.32 -10.50
N ARG A 338 16.56 -9.26 -10.02
CA ARG A 338 17.76 -9.37 -9.16
C ARG A 338 17.48 -10.16 -7.87
N TRP A 339 16.29 -9.99 -7.33
CA TRP A 339 15.91 -10.50 -6.01
C TRP A 339 15.20 -11.83 -6.12
N ALA A 340 15.66 -12.82 -5.36
CA ALA A 340 15.02 -14.14 -5.34
C ALA A 340 13.83 -14.16 -4.38
N PHE A 341 13.95 -13.48 -3.24
CA PHE A 341 12.89 -13.40 -2.22
C PHE A 341 12.75 -11.98 -1.66
N ALA A 342 11.58 -11.69 -1.11
CA ALA A 342 11.33 -10.49 -0.33
C ALA A 342 10.31 -10.75 0.79
N GLU A 343 10.35 -9.92 1.83
CA GLU A 343 9.41 -9.92 2.95
C GLU A 343 8.88 -8.52 3.19
N THR A 344 7.56 -8.40 3.34
CA THR A 344 6.94 -7.16 3.82
C THR A 344 6.89 -7.20 5.34
N TRP A 345 7.39 -6.16 5.99
CA TRP A 345 7.41 -6.00 7.43
C TRP A 345 6.52 -4.85 7.86
N GLU A 346 5.71 -5.05 8.90
CA GLU A 346 4.84 -4.02 9.47
C GLU A 346 5.10 -3.86 10.98
N PRO A 347 4.65 -2.76 11.61
CA PRO A 347 4.80 -2.57 13.04
C PRO A 347 3.95 -3.63 13.72
N ARG A 348 4.55 -4.39 14.66
CA ARG A 348 3.91 -5.60 15.18
C ARG A 348 2.54 -5.32 15.75
N ARG A 349 2.39 -4.20 16.49
CA ARG A 349 1.13 -3.73 17.06
C ARG A 349 1.18 -2.21 17.30
N PRO A 350 0.74 -1.39 16.35
CA PRO A 350 0.66 0.05 16.59
C PRO A 350 -0.29 0.31 17.77
N ASP A 351 0.08 1.23 18.66
CA ASP A 351 -0.84 1.73 19.67
C ASP A 351 -1.81 2.71 18.98
N ALA A 352 -2.74 2.14 18.22
CA ALA A 352 -3.67 2.89 17.38
C ALA A 352 -4.47 3.92 18.18
N TRP A 353 -4.66 3.70 19.49
CA TRP A 353 -5.37 4.58 20.41
C TRP A 353 -4.58 5.83 20.79
N ALA A 354 -3.24 5.75 20.81
CA ALA A 354 -2.36 6.89 21.10
C ALA A 354 -1.72 7.49 19.85
N GLY A 355 -1.95 6.89 18.67
CA GLY A 355 -1.24 7.24 17.46
C GLY A 355 0.27 6.98 17.55
N ASP A 356 0.69 6.07 18.45
CA ASP A 356 2.09 5.69 18.59
C ASP A 356 2.38 4.45 17.75
N TRP A 357 2.99 4.69 16.59
CA TRP A 357 3.32 3.67 15.59
C TRP A 357 4.73 3.10 15.78
N THR A 358 5.46 3.53 16.83
CA THR A 358 6.93 3.46 16.90
C THR A 358 7.49 2.57 18.02
N GLN A 359 6.62 1.94 18.82
CA GLN A 359 7.02 1.27 20.07
C GLN A 359 7.11 -0.26 20.02
N ALA A 360 6.68 -0.93 18.95
CA ALA A 360 6.30 -2.35 19.04
C ALA A 360 7.19 -3.32 18.24
N GLY A 361 8.37 -2.89 17.79
CA GLY A 361 9.18 -3.68 16.86
C GLY A 361 8.38 -4.04 15.60
N ARG A 362 8.87 -5.00 14.82
CA ARG A 362 8.30 -5.32 13.50
C ARG A 362 8.15 -6.81 13.28
N ALA A 363 7.15 -7.17 12.49
CA ALA A 363 6.89 -8.56 12.11
C ALA A 363 6.71 -8.70 10.60
N PRO A 364 7.14 -9.84 10.01
CA PRO A 364 6.93 -10.11 8.61
C PRO A 364 5.47 -10.51 8.38
N VAL A 365 4.79 -9.81 7.48
CA VAL A 365 3.37 -10.01 7.17
C VAL A 365 3.13 -10.62 5.81
N ASP A 366 3.96 -10.30 4.82
CA ASP A 366 3.88 -10.89 3.49
C ASP A 366 5.22 -11.43 3.03
N HIS A 367 5.13 -12.40 2.11
CA HIS A 367 6.24 -13.18 1.59
C HIS A 367 6.18 -13.14 0.07
N HIS A 368 7.30 -12.82 -0.58
CA HIS A 368 7.40 -12.69 -2.04
C HIS A 368 8.55 -13.55 -2.58
N PRO A 369 8.33 -14.37 -3.62
CA PRO A 369 7.01 -14.81 -4.07
C PRO A 369 6.21 -15.45 -2.92
N THR A 370 4.88 -15.40 -3.01
CA THR A 370 3.96 -15.95 -1.99
C THR A 370 4.32 -17.39 -1.66
N MET A 371 4.28 -17.80 -0.39
CA MET A 371 4.58 -19.18 0.00
C MET A 371 3.63 -20.19 -0.67
N GLY A 372 4.13 -21.38 -0.99
CA GLY A 372 3.28 -22.47 -1.50
C GLY A 372 2.41 -23.06 -0.38
N THR A 373 1.35 -23.80 -0.73
CA THR A 373 0.46 -24.42 0.27
C THR A 373 1.22 -25.36 1.22
N ALA A 374 2.10 -26.21 0.69
CA ALA A 374 2.90 -27.14 1.48
C ALA A 374 3.89 -26.43 2.41
N GLU A 375 4.61 -25.42 1.89
CA GLU A 375 5.53 -24.58 2.67
C GLU A 375 4.79 -23.81 3.78
N ARG A 376 3.63 -23.23 3.45
CA ARG A 376 2.76 -22.54 4.41
C ARG A 376 2.28 -23.51 5.50
N ALA A 377 1.86 -24.72 5.14
CA ALA A 377 1.45 -25.74 6.10
C ALA A 377 2.60 -26.16 7.01
N ALA A 378 3.78 -26.45 6.45
CA ALA A 378 4.98 -26.81 7.20
C ALA A 378 5.40 -25.70 8.17
N ARG A 379 5.31 -24.43 7.74
CA ARG A 379 5.59 -23.27 8.60
C ARG A 379 4.56 -23.12 9.72
N ILE A 380 3.26 -23.26 9.43
CA ILE A 380 2.20 -23.21 10.45
C ILE A 380 2.45 -24.31 11.49
N GLU A 381 2.82 -25.51 11.06
CA GLU A 381 3.11 -26.62 11.97
C GLU A 381 4.38 -26.37 12.80
N ALA A 382 5.43 -25.80 12.20
CA ALA A 382 6.63 -25.39 12.93
C ALA A 382 6.31 -24.30 13.98
N LEU A 383 5.47 -23.32 13.65
CA LEU A 383 5.04 -22.27 14.58
C LEU A 383 4.21 -22.83 15.73
N ARG A 384 3.27 -23.74 15.45
CA ARG A 384 2.45 -24.42 16.48
C ARG A 384 3.29 -25.23 17.45
N ARG A 385 4.30 -25.94 16.93
CA ARG A 385 5.25 -26.69 17.77
C ARG A 385 6.06 -25.74 18.66
N ALA A 386 6.64 -24.70 18.08
CA ALA A 386 7.39 -23.71 18.84
C ALA A 386 6.55 -22.98 19.91
N GLU A 387 5.28 -22.67 19.61
CA GLU A 387 4.33 -22.09 20.58
C GLU A 387 4.05 -23.07 21.73
N THR A 388 3.81 -24.34 21.40
CA THR A 388 3.59 -25.40 22.40
C THR A 388 4.82 -25.56 23.30
N ASP A 389 6.02 -25.57 22.73
CA ASP A 389 7.27 -25.71 23.48
C ASP A 389 7.51 -24.51 24.41
N ARG A 390 7.23 -23.29 23.95
CA ARG A 390 7.31 -22.08 24.78
C ARG A 390 6.31 -22.10 25.92
N LEU A 391 5.05 -22.45 25.65
CA LEU A 391 4.03 -22.55 26.70
C LEU A 391 4.43 -23.61 27.74
N ALA A 392 4.90 -24.78 27.30
CA ALA A 392 5.36 -25.84 28.19
C ALA A 392 6.54 -25.39 29.07
N ALA A 393 7.54 -24.73 28.47
CA ALA A 393 8.67 -24.18 29.21
C ALA A 393 8.26 -23.10 30.22
N ALA A 394 7.33 -22.22 29.83
CA ALA A 394 6.83 -21.15 30.68
C ALA A 394 6.01 -21.68 31.87
N LEU A 395 5.16 -22.68 31.65
CA LEU A 395 4.42 -23.37 32.73
C LEU A 395 5.39 -24.07 33.69
N ALA A 396 6.38 -24.80 33.17
CA ALA A 396 7.40 -25.45 33.98
C ALA A 396 8.19 -24.43 34.82
N GLY A 397 8.62 -23.32 34.21
CA GLY A 397 9.33 -22.24 34.91
C GLY A 397 8.51 -21.62 36.04
N ARG A 398 7.19 -21.48 35.87
CA ARG A 398 6.28 -20.95 36.89
C ARG A 398 5.82 -21.95 37.95
N SER A 399 5.99 -23.24 37.70
CA SER A 399 5.56 -24.30 38.62
C SER A 399 6.39 -24.42 39.90
N GLN A 400 7.45 -23.62 40.06
CA GLN A 400 8.39 -23.68 41.19
C GLN A 400 8.98 -25.09 41.43
N GLY A 401 9.14 -25.86 40.36
CA GLY A 401 9.69 -27.22 40.40
C GLY A 401 8.64 -28.35 40.42
N ALA A 402 7.34 -28.03 40.48
CA ALA A 402 6.28 -29.03 40.42
C ALA A 402 6.17 -29.70 39.03
N LEU A 403 6.57 -29.01 37.96
CA LEU A 403 6.52 -29.52 36.58
C LEU A 403 7.85 -29.30 35.85
N THR A 404 8.30 -30.34 35.15
CA THR A 404 9.31 -30.21 34.08
C THR A 404 8.65 -29.77 32.77
N ALA A 405 9.43 -29.20 31.84
CA ALA A 405 8.93 -28.85 30.51
C ALA A 405 8.35 -30.06 29.76
N GLY A 406 8.92 -31.25 29.96
CA GLY A 406 8.42 -32.50 29.38
C GLY A 406 7.05 -32.91 29.94
N GLN A 407 6.85 -32.78 31.26
CA GLN A 407 5.56 -33.02 31.92
C GLN A 407 4.50 -32.00 31.48
N ALA A 408 4.85 -30.71 31.42
CA ALA A 408 3.96 -29.67 30.92
C ALA A 408 3.55 -29.93 29.45
N ALA A 409 4.50 -30.31 28.59
CA ALA A 409 4.20 -30.67 27.20
C ALA A 409 3.32 -31.94 27.08
N ALA A 410 3.51 -32.93 27.95
CA ALA A 410 2.65 -34.11 28.01
C ALA A 410 1.22 -33.72 28.44
N ARG A 411 1.09 -32.81 29.42
CA ARG A 411 -0.19 -32.29 29.89
C ARG A 411 -0.93 -31.49 28.82
N LEU A 412 -0.24 -30.64 28.07
CA LEU A 412 -0.80 -29.92 26.91
C LEU A 412 -1.29 -30.87 25.81
N ARG A 413 -0.59 -32.00 25.60
CA ARG A 413 -1.02 -33.02 24.62
C ARG A 413 -2.24 -33.78 25.12
N ALA A 414 -2.25 -34.22 26.37
CA ALA A 414 -3.36 -34.97 26.96
C ALA A 414 -4.64 -34.14 27.07
N GLY A 415 -4.54 -32.86 27.47
CA GLY A 415 -5.67 -31.96 27.62
C GLY A 415 -6.22 -31.36 26.31
N GLY A 416 -5.53 -31.57 25.18
CA GLY A 416 -6.05 -31.21 23.86
C GLY A 416 -6.35 -29.72 23.69
N ALA A 417 -7.42 -29.40 22.96
CA ALA A 417 -7.84 -28.02 22.70
C ALA A 417 -8.44 -27.37 23.97
N GLU A 418 -9.23 -28.11 24.74
CA GLU A 418 -9.94 -27.62 25.93
C GLU A 418 -8.98 -27.07 26.99
N TYR A 419 -7.91 -27.80 27.30
CA TYR A 419 -6.91 -27.30 28.26
C TYR A 419 -6.15 -26.09 27.73
N ARG A 420 -5.91 -26.01 26.42
CA ARG A 420 -5.30 -24.82 25.80
C ARG A 420 -6.23 -23.61 25.84
N ASP A 421 -7.53 -23.80 25.65
CA ASP A 421 -8.53 -22.74 25.79
C ASP A 421 -8.61 -22.27 27.25
N PHE A 422 -8.58 -23.21 28.21
CA PHE A 422 -8.50 -22.91 29.64
C PHE A 422 -7.28 -22.05 30.00
N LEU A 423 -6.08 -22.44 29.54
CA LEU A 423 -4.86 -21.64 29.76
C LEU A 423 -4.91 -20.28 29.05
N ARG A 424 -5.55 -20.20 27.86
CA ARG A 424 -5.77 -18.92 27.16
C ARG A 424 -6.65 -17.98 27.97
N THR A 425 -7.65 -18.47 28.68
CA THR A 425 -8.44 -17.66 29.63
C THR A 425 -7.55 -17.09 30.74
N GLY A 426 -6.63 -17.88 31.30
CA GLY A 426 -5.67 -17.40 32.30
C GLY A 426 -4.73 -16.32 31.75
N ALA A 427 -4.16 -16.54 30.56
CA ALA A 427 -3.33 -15.54 29.88
C ALA A 427 -4.11 -14.25 29.56
N ALA A 428 -5.39 -14.36 29.20
CA ALA A 428 -6.25 -13.20 28.93
C ALA A 428 -6.43 -12.31 30.17
N CYS A 429 -6.61 -12.89 31.37
CA CYS A 429 -6.68 -12.12 32.61
C CYS A 429 -5.41 -11.26 32.84
N VAL A 430 -4.23 -11.82 32.57
CA VAL A 430 -2.95 -11.08 32.66
C VAL A 430 -2.90 -9.95 31.63
N ALA A 431 -3.29 -10.24 30.38
CA ALA A 431 -3.31 -9.25 29.30
C ALA A 431 -4.30 -8.11 29.59
N GLU A 432 -5.47 -8.41 30.14
CA GLU A 432 -6.48 -7.42 30.53
C GLU A 432 -5.95 -6.45 31.59
N ALA A 433 -5.26 -6.97 32.62
CA ALA A 433 -4.65 -6.16 33.67
C ALA A 433 -3.58 -5.21 33.09
N LEU A 434 -2.68 -5.75 32.25
CA LEU A 434 -1.66 -4.97 31.55
C LEU A 434 -2.28 -3.89 30.64
N HIS A 435 -3.32 -4.24 29.87
CA HIS A 435 -4.03 -3.28 29.02
C HIS A 435 -4.71 -2.18 29.84
N ARG A 436 -5.29 -2.51 30.99
CA ARG A 436 -5.92 -1.53 31.88
C ARG A 436 -4.89 -0.55 32.43
N ALA A 437 -3.78 -1.02 32.98
CA ALA A 437 -2.70 -0.16 33.47
C ALA A 437 -2.10 0.71 32.34
N ARG A 438 -1.93 0.13 31.14
CA ARG A 438 -1.36 0.83 29.98
C ARG A 438 -2.21 2.01 29.50
N ARG A 439 -3.53 2.00 29.71
CA ARG A 439 -4.43 3.09 29.30
C ARG A 439 -4.09 4.41 29.98
N THR A 440 -3.64 4.37 31.23
CA THR A 440 -3.33 5.55 32.04
C THR A 440 -1.83 5.89 32.06
N ALA A 441 -0.96 4.91 31.76
CA ALA A 441 0.48 5.09 31.75
C ALA A 441 1.01 5.97 30.59
N ARG A 442 2.15 6.63 30.83
CA ARG A 442 2.87 7.48 29.86
C ARG A 442 4.37 7.22 29.90
N GLY A 443 5.07 7.60 28.83
CA GLY A 443 6.53 7.52 28.75
C GLY A 443 7.08 6.11 28.98
N ALA A 444 8.16 6.01 29.76
CA ALA A 444 8.87 4.75 30.02
C ALA A 444 8.01 3.67 30.70
N GLU A 445 7.06 4.05 31.55
CA GLU A 445 6.14 3.10 32.19
C GLU A 445 5.23 2.41 31.17
N ARG A 446 4.69 3.18 30.22
CA ARG A 446 3.86 2.64 29.14
C ARG A 446 4.65 1.66 28.26
N LEU A 447 5.92 1.98 27.99
CA LEU A 447 6.83 1.10 27.25
C LEU A 447 7.09 -0.20 28.03
N ARG A 448 7.36 -0.13 29.34
CA ARG A 448 7.54 -1.32 30.18
C ARG A 448 6.30 -2.23 30.20
N LEU A 449 5.10 -1.65 30.33
CA LEU A 449 3.83 -2.38 30.25
C LEU A 449 3.62 -3.03 28.88
N ARG A 450 4.10 -2.37 27.83
CA ARG A 450 4.07 -2.90 26.46
C ARG A 450 5.02 -4.07 26.28
N GLU A 451 6.25 -3.96 26.74
CA GLU A 451 7.25 -5.04 26.72
C GLU A 451 6.76 -6.28 27.47
N ALA A 452 6.05 -6.09 28.59
CA ALA A 452 5.42 -7.18 29.33
C ALA A 452 4.29 -7.88 28.55
N LEU A 453 3.46 -7.12 27.81
CA LEU A 453 2.46 -7.72 26.90
C LEU A 453 3.14 -8.55 25.82
N ASP A 454 4.19 -8.03 25.19
CA ASP A 454 4.92 -8.74 24.14
C ASP A 454 5.60 -10.02 24.70
N ALA A 455 6.17 -9.97 25.91
CA ALA A 455 6.72 -11.13 26.58
C ALA A 455 5.66 -12.21 26.87
N LEU A 456 4.48 -11.79 27.35
CA LEU A 456 3.35 -12.68 27.60
C LEU A 456 2.87 -13.37 26.32
N GLU A 457 2.72 -12.63 25.22
CA GLU A 457 2.06 -13.14 24.02
C GLU A 457 2.98 -13.94 23.11
N GLU A 458 4.29 -13.70 23.19
CA GLU A 458 5.28 -14.38 22.33
C GLU A 458 5.95 -15.56 23.01
N ARG A 459 6.17 -15.44 24.32
CA ARG A 459 6.97 -16.37 25.12
C ARG A 459 6.23 -16.91 26.33
N HIS A 460 4.99 -16.49 26.57
CA HIS A 460 4.24 -16.83 27.79
C HIS A 460 4.96 -16.41 29.07
N GLU A 461 5.86 -15.42 29.01
CA GLU A 461 6.62 -14.93 30.17
C GLU A 461 5.76 -13.97 30.98
N VAL A 462 5.76 -14.15 32.30
CA VAL A 462 5.05 -13.27 33.24
C VAL A 462 6.04 -12.93 34.35
N ALA A 463 6.40 -11.65 34.46
CA ALA A 463 7.29 -11.17 35.53
C ALA A 463 6.51 -11.01 36.84
N ASP A 464 7.19 -11.08 37.98
CA ASP A 464 6.55 -11.04 39.31
C ASP A 464 5.67 -9.80 39.51
N TRP A 465 6.15 -8.62 39.11
CA TRP A 465 5.35 -7.39 39.20
C TRP A 465 4.07 -7.41 38.33
N VAL A 466 4.05 -8.22 37.27
CA VAL A 466 2.85 -8.44 36.44
C VAL A 466 1.87 -9.37 37.13
N VAL A 467 2.37 -10.35 37.89
CA VAL A 467 1.56 -11.21 38.76
C VAL A 467 0.85 -10.34 39.80
N ASP A 468 1.59 -9.52 40.53
CA ASP A 468 1.04 -8.61 41.55
C ASP A 468 -0.02 -7.69 40.95
N LEU A 469 0.30 -7.05 39.82
CA LEU A 469 -0.61 -6.18 39.08
C LEU A 469 -1.90 -6.92 38.64
N THR A 470 -1.80 -8.19 38.26
CA THR A 470 -2.95 -8.99 37.84
C THR A 470 -3.84 -9.37 39.03
N LEU A 471 -3.22 -9.70 40.17
CA LEU A 471 -3.95 -10.02 41.40
C LEU A 471 -4.67 -8.78 41.95
N ASP A 472 -4.01 -7.63 41.98
CA ASP A 472 -4.62 -6.34 42.33
C ASP A 472 -5.78 -5.98 41.39
N HIS A 473 -5.60 -6.22 40.09
CA HIS A 473 -6.65 -5.99 39.10
C HIS A 473 -7.89 -6.83 39.40
N LEU A 474 -7.73 -8.11 39.72
CA LEU A 474 -8.84 -9.02 40.05
C LEU A 474 -9.47 -8.71 41.41
N ALA A 475 -8.70 -8.22 42.38
CA ALA A 475 -9.20 -7.81 43.69
C ALA A 475 -10.18 -6.63 43.57
N ALA A 476 -10.02 -5.77 42.56
CA ALA A 476 -10.95 -4.69 42.24
C ALA A 476 -12.27 -5.15 41.56
N ASP A 477 -12.52 -6.46 41.52
CA ASP A 477 -13.68 -7.16 40.93
C ASP A 477 -14.12 -6.61 39.55
N PRO A 478 -13.23 -6.62 38.54
CA PRO A 478 -13.55 -6.17 37.18
C PRO A 478 -14.63 -7.04 36.52
N ASP A 479 -14.81 -8.25 37.04
CA ASP A 479 -15.69 -9.29 36.54
C ASP A 479 -17.04 -9.33 37.27
N ALA A 480 -17.41 -8.28 38.02
CA ALA A 480 -18.67 -8.21 38.78
C ALA A 480 -19.95 -8.47 37.93
N HIS A 481 -19.85 -8.27 36.62
CA HIS A 481 -20.91 -8.52 35.64
C HIS A 481 -21.05 -10.00 35.21
N LEU A 482 -20.08 -10.85 35.55
CA LEU A 482 -20.07 -12.28 35.23
C LEU A 482 -20.79 -13.12 36.29
N THR A 483 -21.28 -14.30 35.89
CA THR A 483 -21.86 -15.26 36.85
C THR A 483 -20.80 -15.77 37.83
N PRO A 484 -21.18 -16.25 39.03
CA PRO A 484 -20.26 -16.85 39.99
C PRO A 484 -19.41 -17.97 39.40
N GLU A 485 -19.99 -18.81 38.55
CA GLU A 485 -19.31 -19.94 37.89
C GLU A 485 -18.24 -19.44 36.90
N ALA A 486 -18.57 -18.42 36.11
CA ALA A 486 -17.63 -17.82 35.17
C ALA A 486 -16.46 -17.14 35.88
N ARG A 487 -16.71 -16.44 37.00
CA ARG A 487 -15.66 -15.86 37.85
C ARG A 487 -14.76 -16.94 38.46
N ALA A 488 -15.35 -18.03 38.97
CA ALA A 488 -14.61 -19.16 39.52
C ALA A 488 -13.74 -19.83 38.43
N HIS A 489 -14.28 -20.00 37.22
CA HIS A 489 -13.54 -20.55 36.09
C HIS A 489 -12.34 -19.66 35.70
N ARG A 490 -12.54 -18.34 35.57
CA ARG A 490 -11.44 -17.38 35.28
C ARG A 490 -10.35 -17.38 36.35
N ARG A 491 -10.72 -17.40 37.63
CA ARG A 491 -9.75 -17.47 38.74
C ARG A 491 -8.94 -18.77 38.71
N ARG A 492 -9.58 -19.91 38.47
CA ARG A 492 -8.89 -21.20 38.33
C ARG A 492 -7.99 -21.24 37.11
N ALA A 493 -8.45 -20.71 35.98
CA ALA A 493 -7.65 -20.60 34.76
C ALA A 493 -6.39 -19.76 34.97
N LEU A 494 -6.53 -18.62 35.66
CA LEU A 494 -5.39 -17.78 36.02
C LEU A 494 -4.43 -18.49 36.97
N GLN A 495 -4.95 -19.14 38.02
CA GLN A 495 -4.12 -19.88 38.98
C GLN A 495 -3.32 -20.97 38.28
N GLU A 496 -3.97 -21.79 37.45
CA GLU A 496 -3.30 -22.81 36.66
C GLU A 496 -2.24 -22.21 35.72
N TYR A 497 -2.53 -21.06 35.10
CA TYR A 497 -1.59 -20.41 34.20
C TYR A 497 -0.36 -19.82 34.91
N LEU A 498 -0.54 -19.25 36.10
CA LEU A 498 0.52 -18.56 36.86
C LEU A 498 1.29 -19.47 37.82
N ALA A 499 0.67 -20.51 38.35
CA ALA A 499 1.25 -21.42 39.33
C ALA A 499 0.68 -22.84 39.13
N PRO A 500 1.05 -23.53 38.03
CA PRO A 500 0.55 -24.87 37.75
C PRO A 500 1.14 -25.88 38.74
N ASP A 501 0.27 -26.73 39.29
CA ASP A 501 0.65 -27.81 40.21
C ASP A 501 0.81 -29.16 39.46
N ALA A 502 1.47 -30.13 40.09
CA ALA A 502 1.66 -31.49 39.57
C ALA A 502 0.34 -32.28 39.48
N ASP A 503 -0.58 -32.03 40.40
CA ASP A 503 -1.76 -32.87 40.64
C ASP A 503 -3.06 -32.38 40.02
N ALA A 504 -3.01 -31.35 39.17
CA ALA A 504 -4.23 -30.72 38.71
C ALA A 504 -5.12 -31.70 37.91
N GLY A 505 -6.14 -32.19 38.61
CA GLY A 505 -7.13 -33.13 38.15
C GLY A 505 -7.83 -32.66 36.88
N ARG A 506 -8.50 -33.61 36.20
CA ARG A 506 -9.24 -33.42 34.94
C ARG A 506 -9.83 -32.00 34.87
N VAL A 507 -9.36 -31.24 33.88
CA VAL A 507 -9.89 -29.93 33.49
C VAL A 507 -11.42 -30.08 33.41
N PRO A 508 -12.21 -29.46 34.29
CA PRO A 508 -13.64 -29.48 34.14
C PRO A 508 -13.96 -28.51 33.01
N GLY A 509 -14.44 -29.05 31.88
CA GLY A 509 -15.02 -28.23 30.83
C GLY A 509 -16.16 -27.36 31.39
N PRO A 510 -16.44 -26.21 30.75
CA PRO A 510 -17.57 -25.39 31.16
C PRO A 510 -18.89 -26.16 30.90
N GLY A 511 -19.49 -26.70 31.96
CA GLY A 511 -20.87 -27.18 31.98
C GLY A 511 -21.06 -28.69 31.76
N ALA A 512 -21.24 -29.42 32.87
CA ALA A 512 -22.25 -30.46 32.96
C ALA A 512 -23.13 -30.08 34.16
N GLY A 513 -24.12 -29.23 33.88
CA GLY A 513 -25.21 -28.84 34.77
C GLY A 513 -26.50 -28.97 34.01
#